data_AF-A0A5B0X440-F1
#
_entry.id   AF-A0A5B0X440-F1
#
_cell.length_a   1.000
_cell.length_b   1.000
_cell.length_c   1.000
_cell.angle_alpha   90.00
_cell.angle_beta   90.00
_cell.angle_gamma   90.00
#
_symmetry.space_group_name_H-M   'P 1'
#
loop_
_entity.id
_entity.type
_entity.pdbx_description
1 polymer ?
#
loop_
_entity_poly.entity_id
_entity_poly.type
_entity_poly.pdbx_seq_one_letter_code
_entity_poly.pdbx_strand_id
1 'polypeptide(L)'
;MKRFIFAVLLLLPVSLFAQEDYSWGSYWTVTSVETKPGHFDDYIADLKANWQKSLEMQKAEGHVLSYRMFSNVNAREGEPDLWLFVEHKSAGSAYDLPFDYWEKHAEKLWGSMDKGQKANVKRGDLRTIKSSIMLREMSFK
;
A
#
# COMPACT_ATOMS: atom_id res chain seq x y z
N MET A 1 48.64 51.36 -9.75
CA MET A 1 49.02 50.08 -10.40
C MET A 1 49.56 49.18 -9.30
N LYS A 2 48.92 48.10 -8.84
CA LYS A 2 48.54 46.87 -9.56
C LYS A 2 47.35 46.24 -8.82
N ARG A 3 46.33 45.82 -9.57
CA ARG A 3 45.18 45.06 -9.06
C ARG A 3 45.61 43.60 -8.92
N PHE A 4 45.59 43.04 -7.70
CA PHE A 4 45.70 41.60 -7.52
C PHE A 4 44.29 41.00 -7.58
N ILE A 5 44.00 40.31 -8.67
CA ILE A 5 42.77 39.52 -8.86
C ILE A 5 42.94 38.22 -8.08
N PHE A 6 42.14 38.02 -7.05
CA PHE A 6 41.95 36.72 -6.41
C PHE A 6 41.06 35.87 -7.31
N ALA A 7 41.63 34.90 -8.03
CA ALA A 7 40.88 33.86 -8.70
C ALA A 7 40.64 32.71 -7.72
N VAL A 8 39.49 32.71 -7.04
CA VAL A 8 39.03 31.54 -6.28
C VAL A 8 38.40 30.58 -7.29
N LEU A 9 39.12 29.51 -7.62
CA LEU A 9 38.58 28.40 -8.40
C LEU A 9 37.57 27.65 -7.53
N LEU A 10 36.28 27.86 -7.76
CA LEU A 10 35.20 27.08 -7.15
C LEU A 10 35.32 25.63 -7.66
N LEU A 11 35.92 24.75 -6.84
CA LEU A 11 35.80 23.31 -6.97
C LEU A 11 34.33 22.95 -6.68
N LEU A 12 33.50 22.92 -7.72
CA LEU A 12 32.19 22.30 -7.65
C LEU A 12 32.41 20.81 -7.39
N PRO A 13 31.88 20.23 -6.30
CA PRO A 13 31.87 18.79 -6.16
C PRO A 13 31.00 18.24 -7.29
N VAL A 14 31.63 17.61 -8.28
CA VAL A 14 30.93 16.76 -9.24
C VAL A 14 30.50 15.53 -8.45
N SER A 15 29.29 15.59 -7.89
CA SER A 15 28.64 14.41 -7.35
C SER A 15 28.45 13.43 -8.49
N LEU A 16 29.33 12.42 -8.60
CA LEU A 16 29.07 11.23 -9.37
C LEU A 16 27.86 10.53 -8.73
N PHE A 17 26.65 10.83 -9.23
CA PHE A 17 25.52 9.95 -8.97
C PHE A 17 25.87 8.61 -9.62
N ALA A 18 25.98 7.55 -8.80
CA ALA A 18 26.08 6.20 -9.34
C ALA A 18 24.87 5.98 -10.26
N GLN A 19 25.13 5.64 -11.52
CA GLN A 19 24.08 5.36 -12.49
C GLN A 19 23.51 3.99 -12.16
N GLU A 20 22.42 3.95 -11.38
CA GLU A 20 21.68 2.71 -11.14
C GLU A 20 21.07 2.22 -12.46
N ASP A 21 21.18 0.93 -12.79
CA ASP A 21 20.53 0.32 -13.97
C ASP A 21 19.04 0.00 -13.74
N TYR A 22 18.49 0.47 -12.62
CA TYR A 22 17.09 0.32 -12.26
C TYR A 22 16.47 1.66 -11.88
N SER A 23 15.13 1.68 -11.85
CA SER A 23 14.29 2.79 -11.44
C SER A 23 13.27 2.34 -10.43
N TRP A 24 12.87 3.26 -9.56
CA TRP A 24 11.86 3.03 -8.55
C TRP A 24 10.48 3.44 -9.03
N GLY A 25 9.51 2.55 -8.88
CA GLY A 25 8.10 2.80 -9.13
C GLY A 25 7.33 3.13 -7.85
N SER A 26 6.05 2.76 -7.87
CA SER A 26 5.08 2.96 -6.79
C SER A 26 5.32 2.05 -5.58
N TYR A 27 4.53 2.23 -4.53
CA TYR A 27 4.59 1.42 -3.32
C TYR A 27 3.45 0.41 -3.31
N TRP A 28 3.70 -0.81 -2.84
CA TRP A 28 2.72 -1.88 -2.81
C TRP A 28 2.58 -2.47 -1.41
N THR A 29 1.37 -2.43 -0.85
CA THR A 29 1.03 -3.25 0.32
C THR A 29 0.57 -4.61 -0.16
N VAL A 30 1.23 -5.69 0.27
CA VAL A 30 0.85 -7.08 -0.01
C VAL A 30 0.40 -7.74 1.28
N THR A 31 -0.87 -8.14 1.33
CA THR A 31 -1.45 -8.85 2.48
C THR A 31 -1.70 -10.31 2.11
N SER A 32 -1.06 -11.21 2.84
CA SER A 32 -1.25 -12.66 2.71
C SER A 32 -2.38 -13.11 3.63
N VAL A 33 -3.36 -13.84 3.08
CA VAL A 33 -4.58 -14.20 3.80
C VAL A 33 -4.83 -15.71 3.71
N GLU A 34 -5.05 -16.32 4.86
CA GLU A 34 -5.58 -17.68 5.00
C GLU A 34 -7.05 -17.56 5.41
N THR A 35 -7.97 -18.10 4.63
CA THR A 35 -9.39 -18.11 4.96
C THR A 35 -9.70 -19.20 5.98
N LYS A 36 -10.73 -18.99 6.82
CA LYS A 36 -11.19 -20.05 7.72
C LYS A 36 -11.89 -21.15 6.88
N PRO A 37 -11.86 -22.42 7.33
CA PRO A 37 -12.49 -23.52 6.60
C PRO A 37 -13.93 -23.21 6.19
N GLY A 38 -14.23 -23.29 4.89
CA GLY A 38 -15.57 -23.02 4.34
C GLY A 38 -15.95 -21.55 4.17
N HIS A 39 -15.09 -20.59 4.52
CA HIS A 39 -15.40 -19.15 4.50
C HIS A 39 -14.78 -18.38 3.33
N PHE A 40 -14.23 -19.06 2.32
CA PHE A 40 -13.62 -18.38 1.17
C PHE A 40 -14.60 -17.42 0.47
N ASP A 41 -15.79 -17.90 0.08
CA ASP A 41 -16.78 -17.08 -0.62
C ASP A 41 -17.35 -15.96 0.25
N ASP A 42 -17.59 -16.24 1.53
CA ASP A 42 -18.00 -15.22 2.52
C ASP A 42 -16.97 -14.10 2.62
N TYR A 43 -15.70 -14.48 2.60
CA TYR A 43 -14.60 -13.54 2.67
C TYR A 43 -14.47 -12.71 1.38
N ILE A 44 -14.66 -13.31 0.20
CA ILE A 44 -14.72 -12.57 -1.07
C ILE A 44 -15.90 -11.58 -1.07
N ALA A 45 -17.06 -11.97 -0.55
CA ALA A 45 -18.22 -11.10 -0.42
C ALA A 45 -17.94 -9.91 0.51
N ASP A 46 -17.29 -10.14 1.66
CA ASP A 46 -16.84 -9.08 2.55
C ASP A 46 -15.83 -8.13 1.89
N LEU A 47 -14.85 -8.67 1.16
CA LEU A 47 -13.88 -7.85 0.43
C LEU A 47 -14.57 -6.94 -0.58
N LYS A 48 -15.54 -7.44 -1.33
CA LYS A 48 -16.34 -6.63 -2.25
C LYS A 48 -17.15 -5.55 -1.53
N ALA A 49 -17.76 -5.90 -0.40
CA ALA A 49 -18.64 -4.99 0.34
C ALA A 49 -17.86 -3.86 1.05
N ASN A 50 -16.66 -4.15 1.54
CA ASN A 50 -15.89 -3.26 2.41
C ASN A 50 -14.56 -2.83 1.79
N TRP A 51 -13.67 -3.79 1.50
CA TRP A 51 -12.31 -3.52 1.04
C TRP A 51 -12.29 -2.80 -0.31
N GLN A 52 -13.01 -3.32 -1.31
CA GLN A 52 -13.08 -2.73 -2.64
C GLN A 52 -13.65 -1.31 -2.60
N LYS A 53 -14.77 -1.09 -1.90
CA LYS A 53 -15.39 0.24 -1.78
C LYS A 53 -14.45 1.24 -1.10
N SER A 54 -13.78 0.82 -0.03
CA SER A 54 -12.76 1.62 0.65
C SER A 54 -11.63 2.04 -0.29
N LEU A 55 -11.14 1.11 -1.13
CA LEU A 55 -10.07 1.39 -2.08
C LEU A 55 -10.53 2.25 -3.25
N GLU A 56 -11.76 2.10 -3.75
CA GLU A 56 -12.29 2.99 -4.80
C GLU A 56 -12.42 4.44 -4.32
N MET A 57 -12.81 4.66 -3.06
CA MET A 57 -12.80 6.00 -2.46
C MET A 57 -11.38 6.58 -2.38
N GLN A 58 -10.42 5.79 -1.87
CA GLN A 58 -9.01 6.21 -1.80
C GLN A 58 -8.38 6.45 -3.18
N LYS A 59 -8.83 5.70 -4.20
CA LYS A 59 -8.43 5.90 -5.60
C LYS A 59 -8.95 7.21 -6.16
N ALA A 60 -10.22 7.53 -5.90
CA ALA A 60 -10.81 8.81 -6.32
C ALA A 60 -10.08 10.02 -5.71
N GLU A 61 -9.47 9.84 -4.54
CA GLU A 61 -8.68 10.86 -3.83
C GLU A 61 -7.17 10.83 -4.18
N GLY A 62 -6.73 9.82 -4.96
CA GLY A 62 -5.36 9.68 -5.45
C GLY A 62 -4.34 9.10 -4.46
N HIS A 63 -4.79 8.55 -3.33
CA HIS A 63 -3.93 7.86 -2.35
C HIS A 63 -3.57 6.45 -2.81
N VAL A 64 -4.54 5.75 -3.38
CA VAL A 64 -4.39 4.43 -4.01
C VAL A 64 -4.36 4.60 -5.52
N LEU A 65 -3.44 3.93 -6.20
CA LEU A 65 -3.32 3.96 -7.67
C LEU A 65 -4.08 2.78 -8.30
N SER A 66 -3.90 1.59 -7.75
CA SER A 66 -4.55 0.36 -8.20
C SER A 66 -4.65 -0.68 -7.09
N TYR A 67 -5.36 -1.77 -7.34
CA TYR A 67 -5.36 -2.95 -6.46
C TYR A 67 -5.59 -4.21 -7.28
N ARG A 68 -5.09 -5.35 -6.77
CA ARG A 68 -5.20 -6.66 -7.40
C ARG A 68 -5.41 -7.75 -6.36
N MET A 69 -5.97 -8.87 -6.78
CA MET A 69 -6.15 -10.06 -5.96
C MET A 69 -5.62 -11.28 -6.70
N PHE A 70 -4.93 -12.17 -5.98
CA PHE A 70 -4.42 -13.43 -6.51
C PHE A 70 -4.84 -14.55 -5.58
N SER A 71 -5.53 -15.57 -6.10
CA SER A 71 -5.82 -16.78 -5.33
C SER A 71 -4.70 -17.80 -5.53
N ASN A 72 -4.34 -18.48 -4.44
CA ASN A 72 -3.40 -19.59 -4.46
C ASN A 72 -4.11 -20.86 -4.90
N VAL A 73 -4.00 -21.20 -6.19
CA VAL A 73 -4.64 -22.39 -6.77
C VAL A 73 -3.91 -23.71 -6.47
N ASN A 74 -2.75 -23.64 -5.79
CA ASN A 74 -1.95 -24.80 -5.44
C ASN A 74 -1.17 -24.54 -4.13
N ALA A 75 -1.92 -24.28 -3.05
CA ALA A 75 -1.35 -23.92 -1.76
C ALA A 75 -0.60 -25.09 -1.11
N ARG A 76 0.63 -24.83 -0.69
CA ARG A 76 1.40 -25.72 0.19
C ARG A 76 1.05 -25.46 1.64
N GLU A 77 1.39 -26.41 2.52
CA GLU A 77 1.18 -26.24 3.96
C GLU A 77 1.82 -24.92 4.46
N GLY A 78 1.02 -24.11 5.16
CA GLY A 78 1.45 -22.82 5.71
C GLY A 78 1.38 -21.63 4.74
N GLU A 79 1.14 -21.85 3.45
CA GLU A 79 0.92 -20.78 2.47
C GLU A 79 -0.49 -20.18 2.60
N PRO A 80 -0.67 -18.90 2.22
CA PRO A 80 -1.99 -18.28 2.19
C PRO A 80 -2.86 -18.80 1.03
N ASP A 81 -4.17 -18.65 1.16
CA ASP A 81 -5.16 -18.94 0.13
C ASP A 81 -5.26 -17.81 -0.91
N LEU A 82 -4.95 -16.57 -0.51
CA LEU A 82 -4.93 -15.43 -1.40
C LEU A 82 -3.97 -14.31 -0.95
N TRP A 83 -3.64 -13.46 -1.91
CA TRP A 83 -2.92 -12.21 -1.71
C TRP A 83 -3.76 -11.02 -2.17
N LEU A 84 -3.77 -9.97 -1.34
CA LEU A 84 -4.33 -8.67 -1.67
C LEU A 84 -3.18 -7.69 -1.93
N PHE A 85 -3.21 -7.05 -3.07
CA PHE A 85 -2.23 -6.05 -3.48
C PHE A 85 -2.91 -4.69 -3.54
N VAL A 86 -2.33 -3.69 -2.87
CA VAL A 86 -2.76 -2.30 -2.95
C VAL A 86 -1.58 -1.44 -3.34
N GLU A 87 -1.71 -0.75 -4.46
CA GLU A 87 -0.70 0.18 -4.96
C GLU A 87 -0.97 1.58 -4.43
N HIS A 88 0.03 2.21 -3.84
CA HIS A 88 -0.04 3.52 -3.24
C HIS A 88 0.87 4.51 -3.96
N LYS A 89 0.43 5.76 -4.01
CA LYS A 89 1.21 6.86 -4.60
C LYS A 89 2.54 7.11 -3.87
N SER A 90 2.56 6.90 -2.56
CA SER A 90 3.74 7.05 -1.70
C SER A 90 3.58 6.22 -0.43
N ALA A 91 4.67 5.99 0.31
CA ALA A 91 4.62 5.39 1.64
C ALA A 91 3.68 6.19 2.59
N GLY A 92 3.74 7.52 2.54
CA GLY A 92 2.84 8.37 3.34
C GLY A 92 1.37 8.23 2.96
N SER A 93 1.05 7.97 1.69
CA SER A 93 -0.33 7.68 1.26
C SER A 93 -0.83 6.33 1.76
N ALA A 94 0.06 5.44 2.18
CA ALA A 94 -0.30 4.14 2.75
C ALA A 94 -0.44 4.20 4.28
N TYR A 95 0.44 4.94 4.98
CA TYR A 95 0.54 4.85 6.45
C TYR A 95 0.51 6.19 7.21
N ASP A 96 0.73 7.32 6.55
CA ASP A 96 0.88 8.62 7.23
C ASP A 96 -0.26 9.61 6.91
N LEU A 97 -1.43 9.10 6.52
CA LEU A 97 -2.63 9.93 6.38
C LEU A 97 -3.12 10.37 7.76
N PRO A 98 -3.58 11.63 7.91
CA PRO A 98 -3.98 12.17 9.21
C PRO A 98 -5.21 11.44 9.75
N PHE A 99 -5.39 11.42 11.08
CA PHE A 99 -6.47 10.68 11.70
C PHE A 99 -7.87 11.13 11.24
N ASP A 100 -8.07 12.45 11.04
CA ASP A 100 -9.35 13.02 10.61
C ASP A 100 -9.76 12.57 9.20
N TYR A 101 -8.78 12.21 8.35
CA TYR A 101 -9.03 11.56 7.07
C TYR A 101 -9.74 10.23 7.28
N TRP A 102 -9.22 9.39 8.18
CA TRP A 102 -9.78 8.07 8.47
C TRP A 102 -11.15 8.14 9.15
N GLU A 103 -11.40 9.15 9.99
CA GLU A 103 -12.74 9.39 10.56
C GLU A 103 -13.76 9.70 9.47
N LYS A 104 -13.46 10.66 8.59
CA LYS A 104 -14.35 11.03 7.47
C LYS A 104 -14.55 9.85 6.51
N HIS A 105 -13.50 9.10 6.23
CA HIS A 105 -13.56 7.90 5.40
C HIS A 105 -14.47 6.85 6.01
N ALA A 106 -14.31 6.57 7.30
CA ALA A 106 -15.13 5.59 8.00
C ALA A 106 -16.60 6.02 8.12
N GLU A 107 -16.86 7.31 8.31
CA GLU A 107 -18.20 7.88 8.29
C GLU A 107 -18.88 7.66 6.93
N LYS A 108 -18.17 7.94 5.82
CA LYS A 108 -18.71 7.73 4.47
C LYS A 108 -19.02 6.25 4.17
N LEU A 109 -18.16 5.32 4.61
CA LEU A 109 -18.27 3.91 4.24
C LEU A 109 -19.12 3.07 5.21
N TRP A 110 -18.97 3.30 6.51
CA TRP A 110 -19.64 2.53 7.57
C TRP A 110 -20.62 3.35 8.41
N GLY A 111 -20.65 4.68 8.25
CA GLY A 111 -21.49 5.58 9.05
C GLY A 111 -21.00 5.79 10.48
N SER A 112 -19.79 5.31 10.81
CA SER A 112 -18.97 5.72 11.96
C SER A 112 -17.68 4.88 12.03
N MET A 113 -16.67 5.39 12.74
CA MET A 113 -15.44 4.65 13.04
C MET A 113 -15.72 3.37 13.86
N ASP A 114 -16.62 3.42 14.85
CA ASP A 114 -17.00 2.27 15.67
C ASP A 114 -17.61 1.12 14.84
N LYS A 115 -18.49 1.45 13.90
CA LYS A 115 -19.07 0.46 12.98
C LYS A 115 -18.00 -0.14 12.07
N GLY A 116 -17.09 0.67 11.55
CA GLY A 116 -15.96 0.20 10.76
C GLY A 116 -15.06 -0.77 11.54
N GLN A 117 -14.77 -0.47 12.81
CA GLN A 117 -13.98 -1.34 13.66
C GLN A 117 -14.69 -2.66 13.98
N LYS A 118 -15.99 -2.62 14.29
CA LYS A 118 -16.80 -3.84 14.50
C LYS A 118 -16.84 -4.72 13.26
N ALA A 119 -16.97 -4.12 12.08
CA ALA A 119 -16.90 -4.85 10.81
C ALA A 119 -15.53 -5.51 10.61
N ASN A 120 -14.43 -4.82 10.95
CA ASN A 120 -13.09 -5.39 10.88
C ASN A 120 -12.87 -6.54 11.87
N VAL A 121 -13.37 -6.42 13.10
CA VAL A 121 -13.31 -7.50 14.10
C VAL A 121 -14.07 -8.73 13.62
N LYS A 122 -15.30 -8.55 13.14
CA LYS A 122 -16.13 -9.66 12.61
C LYS A 122 -15.47 -10.37 11.43
N ARG A 123 -14.71 -9.64 10.61
CA ARG A 123 -13.95 -10.22 9.50
C ARG A 123 -12.87 -11.22 9.97
N GLY A 124 -12.43 -11.13 11.23
CA GLY A 124 -11.54 -12.12 11.85
C GLY A 124 -12.16 -13.52 11.92
N ASP A 125 -13.49 -13.63 11.90
CA ASP A 125 -14.19 -14.92 11.86
C ASP A 125 -14.05 -15.60 10.49
N LEU A 126 -13.74 -14.83 9.43
CA LEU A 126 -13.65 -15.32 8.05
C LEU A 126 -12.22 -15.67 7.63
N ARG A 127 -11.21 -15.08 8.27
CA ARG A 127 -9.82 -15.17 7.83
C ARG A 127 -8.78 -14.95 8.93
N THR A 128 -7.55 -15.37 8.65
CA THR A 128 -6.34 -15.03 9.37
C THR A 128 -5.39 -14.28 8.44
N ILE A 129 -4.87 -13.14 8.89
CA ILE A 129 -3.81 -12.43 8.16
C ILE A 129 -2.48 -13.08 8.51
N LYS A 130 -1.80 -13.63 7.51
CA LYS A 130 -0.51 -14.32 7.66
C LYS A 130 0.65 -13.33 7.68
N SER A 131 0.58 -12.32 6.82
CA SER A 131 1.55 -11.25 6.74
C SER A 131 0.97 -10.01 6.07
N SER A 132 1.58 -8.86 6.34
CA SER A 132 1.40 -7.62 5.60
C SER A 132 2.77 -7.00 5.41
N ILE A 133 3.14 -6.73 4.17
CA ILE A 133 4.43 -6.17 3.81
C ILE A 133 4.25 -4.97 2.89
N MET A 134 5.12 -3.97 3.04
CA MET A 134 5.25 -2.88 2.08
C MET A 134 6.45 -3.13 1.18
N LEU A 135 6.21 -3.05 -0.12
CA LEU A 135 7.18 -3.18 -1.18
C LEU A 135 7.28 -1.85 -1.94
N ARG A 136 8.39 -1.64 -2.62
CA ARG A 136 8.53 -0.57 -3.63
C ARG A 136 8.87 -1.23 -4.96
N GLU A 137 8.11 -0.87 -5.99
CA GLU A 137 8.31 -1.41 -7.33
C GLU A 137 9.69 -1.01 -7.87
N MET A 138 10.32 -1.94 -8.58
CA MET A 138 11.59 -1.72 -9.27
C MET A 138 11.45 -2.16 -10.72
N SER A 139 12.05 -1.42 -11.64
CA SER A 139 12.11 -1.76 -13.06
C SER A 139 13.50 -1.45 -13.62
N PHE A 140 13.96 -2.20 -14.61
CA PHE A 140 15.19 -1.86 -15.33
C PHE A 140 15.02 -0.56 -16.13
N LYS A 141 16.12 0.16 -16.33
CA LYS A 141 16.15 1.35 -17.19
C LYS A 141 16.23 0.99 -18.68
#